data_AF-A0ABD2J6Q6-F1
#
_entry.id   AF-A0ABD2J6Q6-F1
#
_cell.length_a   1.000
_cell.length_b   1.000
_cell.length_c   1.000
_cell.angle_alpha   90.00
_cell.angle_beta   90.00
_cell.angle_gamma   90.00
#
_symmetry.space_group_name_H-M   'P 1'
#
loop_
_entity.id
_entity.type
_entity.pdbx_description
1 polymer ?
#
loop_
_entity_poly.entity_id
_entity_poly.type
_entity_poly.pdbx_seq_one_letter_code
_entity_poly.pdbx_strand_id
1 'polypeptide(L)'
;MTINEAITNGLYRPEARKFINPNTGQEMDAFDSLSFYHPAIIHHFVKLGVLEVNTMDLAVALEFFLDEIHGVFRLLEYEMSLPEALKYGYLKIPMEPERFSLTLSDCIEKNWINEQTGQFFSRPGEQPYTLSHAMQSDTDWPPPILKRNVRECFDSVTNAWLTITEAVNRGILNAETGIFTDRKSGTQMSLAAAHQRRLIQKPLTLTEAVERNVWSEGGGGRFQNGDTHYTLLQAINCGILDMDVRHILLGGEMFSIREALKKGMLLPHGIIVSENAFGHNLEHMNLRMAYERGILRGRVRYTIFDLKGFKHEENLSLLSFNDAVKAKIVQICKSKSEKESVKFVRGHQMLSLEDAAKQRLVNPRLYKILTTRLGLRIKGKFLVLTSAVASSVLDASKGVLVVGCRSNRREMSVRDAYANGFFEYAGDALHLAALLDVHPSLLTPAMDA
;
A
#
# COMPACT_ATOMS: atom_id res chain seq x y z
N MET A 1 1.31 19.53 -35.29
CA MET A 1 0.12 20.21 -34.74
C MET A 1 0.41 20.63 -33.32
N THR A 2 0.40 21.94 -33.06
CA THR A 2 0.53 22.50 -31.70
C THR A 2 -0.83 22.49 -30.98
N ILE A 3 -0.83 22.70 -29.65
CA ILE A 3 -2.07 22.82 -28.87
C ILE A 3 -2.93 23.97 -29.42
N ASN A 4 -2.32 25.13 -29.67
CA ASN A 4 -3.04 26.31 -30.18
C ASN A 4 -3.65 26.04 -31.55
N GLU A 5 -2.92 25.38 -32.46
CA GLU A 5 -3.46 24.97 -33.76
C GLU A 5 -4.66 24.02 -33.60
N ALA A 6 -4.58 23.05 -32.69
CA ALA A 6 -5.68 22.11 -32.46
C ALA A 6 -6.93 22.81 -31.90
N ILE A 7 -6.76 23.81 -31.02
CA ILE A 7 -7.86 24.63 -30.48
C ILE A 7 -8.46 25.52 -31.57
N THR A 8 -7.63 26.26 -32.31
CA THR A 8 -8.09 27.18 -33.35
C THR A 8 -8.84 26.44 -34.46
N ASN A 9 -8.42 25.22 -34.78
CA ASN A 9 -9.10 24.38 -35.78
C ASN A 9 -10.29 23.59 -35.23
N GLY A 10 -10.65 23.76 -33.94
CA GLY A 10 -11.78 23.05 -33.32
C GLY A 10 -11.57 21.54 -33.14
N LEU A 11 -10.32 21.07 -33.23
CA LEU A 11 -9.95 19.66 -33.16
C LEU A 11 -9.69 19.19 -31.71
N TYR A 12 -9.59 20.12 -30.77
CA TYR A 12 -9.32 19.83 -29.36
C TYR A 12 -10.09 20.77 -28.44
N ARG A 13 -10.68 20.22 -27.37
CA ARG A 13 -11.42 20.95 -26.35
C ARG A 13 -10.62 20.97 -25.03
N PRO A 14 -10.02 22.11 -24.65
CA PRO A 14 -9.19 22.21 -23.45
C PRO A 14 -9.93 21.93 -22.14
N GLU A 15 -11.18 22.37 -22.03
CA GLU A 15 -11.98 22.24 -20.81
C GLU A 15 -12.32 20.77 -20.53
N ALA A 16 -12.62 20.02 -21.59
CA ALA A 16 -12.92 18.60 -21.53
C ALA A 16 -11.66 17.72 -21.59
N ARG A 17 -10.48 18.31 -21.88
CA ARG A 17 -9.21 17.58 -22.05
C ARG A 17 -9.29 16.44 -23.06
N LYS A 18 -10.00 16.68 -24.18
CA LYS A 18 -10.32 15.67 -25.21
C LYS A 18 -10.16 16.20 -26.62
N PHE A 19 -9.81 15.31 -27.55
CA PHE A 19 -9.87 15.61 -28.98
C PHE A 19 -11.31 15.50 -29.48
N ILE A 20 -11.58 16.12 -30.62
CA ILE A 20 -12.89 16.13 -31.28
C ILE A 20 -12.79 15.34 -32.58
N ASN A 21 -13.71 14.40 -32.80
CA ASN A 21 -13.79 13.67 -34.06
C ASN A 21 -14.04 14.65 -35.22
N PRO A 22 -13.16 14.72 -36.22
CA PRO A 22 -13.30 15.70 -37.30
C PRO A 22 -14.54 15.45 -38.20
N ASN A 23 -15.08 14.24 -38.18
CA ASN A 23 -16.22 13.85 -39.02
C ASN A 23 -17.57 14.01 -38.28
N THR A 24 -17.61 13.71 -36.98
CA THR A 24 -18.87 13.71 -36.20
C THR A 24 -18.99 14.89 -35.23
N GLY A 25 -17.89 15.58 -34.93
CA GLY A 25 -17.83 16.65 -33.92
C GLY A 25 -17.93 16.15 -32.46
N GLN A 26 -17.90 14.83 -32.24
CA GLN A 26 -17.98 14.24 -30.89
C GLN A 26 -16.63 14.21 -30.18
N GLU A 27 -16.64 14.28 -28.85
CA GLU A 27 -15.44 14.12 -28.05
C GLU A 27 -14.91 12.67 -28.13
N MET A 28 -13.59 12.53 -28.19
CA MET A 28 -12.90 11.25 -28.23
C MET A 28 -11.91 11.16 -27.08
N ASP A 29 -11.79 9.97 -26.50
CA ASP A 29 -10.72 9.67 -25.56
C ASP A 29 -9.37 9.51 -26.28
N ALA A 30 -8.29 9.35 -25.51
CA ALA A 30 -6.95 9.21 -26.07
C ALA A 30 -6.78 7.99 -27.00
N PHE A 31 -7.51 6.88 -26.77
CA PHE A 31 -7.43 5.69 -27.60
C PHE A 31 -8.22 5.83 -28.89
N ASP A 32 -9.46 6.31 -28.83
CA ASP A 32 -10.30 6.59 -29.99
C ASP A 32 -9.63 7.59 -30.94
N SER A 33 -8.95 8.59 -30.36
CA SER A 33 -8.22 9.62 -31.10
C SER A 33 -7.11 9.06 -31.99
N LEU A 34 -6.56 7.88 -31.68
CA LEU A 34 -5.52 7.25 -32.51
C LEU A 34 -6.01 6.85 -33.89
N SER A 35 -7.33 6.72 -34.08
CA SER A 35 -7.94 6.43 -35.38
C SER A 35 -7.93 7.64 -36.33
N PHE A 36 -7.75 8.86 -35.80
CA PHE A 36 -7.88 10.10 -36.57
C PHE A 36 -6.64 10.99 -36.52
N TYR A 37 -5.81 10.84 -35.49
CA TYR A 37 -4.64 11.66 -35.25
C TYR A 37 -3.39 10.80 -35.12
N HIS A 38 -2.27 11.35 -35.59
CA HIS A 38 -1.00 10.66 -35.49
C HIS A 38 -0.62 10.39 -34.00
N PRO A 39 -0.19 9.17 -33.64
CA PRO A 39 0.08 8.81 -32.24
C PRO A 39 1.06 9.74 -31.51
N ALA A 40 2.08 10.25 -32.21
CA ALA A 40 3.02 11.21 -31.63
C ALA A 40 2.36 12.51 -31.13
N ILE A 41 1.28 12.97 -31.78
CA ILE A 41 0.52 14.16 -31.35
C ILE A 41 -0.24 13.83 -30.07
N ILE A 42 -0.95 12.71 -30.06
CA ILE A 42 -1.70 12.23 -28.89
C ILE A 42 -0.75 12.10 -27.71
N HIS A 43 0.38 11.41 -27.90
CA HIS A 43 1.38 11.23 -26.86
C HIS A 43 1.97 12.54 -26.34
N HIS A 44 2.22 13.51 -27.22
CA HIS A 44 2.67 14.84 -26.80
C HIS A 44 1.67 15.54 -25.88
N PHE A 45 0.36 15.51 -26.22
CA PHE A 45 -0.69 16.12 -25.38
C PHE A 45 -0.84 15.40 -24.04
N VAL A 46 -0.65 14.08 -24.01
CA VAL A 46 -0.60 13.30 -22.77
C VAL A 46 0.60 13.72 -21.92
N LYS A 47 1.80 13.85 -22.51
CA LYS A 47 3.01 14.28 -21.78
C LYS A 47 2.84 15.67 -21.16
N LEU A 48 2.10 16.55 -21.82
CA LEU A 48 1.76 17.88 -21.33
C LEU A 48 0.66 17.89 -20.26
N GLY A 49 0.03 16.74 -20.00
CA GLY A 49 -1.06 16.63 -19.02
C GLY A 49 -2.34 17.32 -19.46
N VAL A 50 -2.48 17.63 -20.76
CA VAL A 50 -3.67 18.31 -21.29
C VAL A 50 -4.70 17.31 -21.80
N LEU A 51 -4.30 16.13 -22.27
CA LEU A 51 -5.24 15.07 -22.66
C LEU A 51 -5.55 14.13 -21.49
N GLU A 52 -6.80 13.71 -21.34
CA GLU A 52 -7.19 12.61 -20.46
C GLU A 52 -6.99 11.26 -21.16
N VAL A 53 -6.35 10.31 -20.47
CA VAL A 53 -6.04 8.98 -21.00
C VAL A 53 -6.88 7.94 -20.28
N ASN A 54 -7.65 7.18 -21.04
CA ASN A 54 -8.25 5.95 -20.53
C ASN A 54 -7.13 4.96 -20.20
N THR A 55 -7.18 4.33 -19.03
CA THR A 55 -6.09 3.50 -18.56
C THR A 55 -6.36 2.02 -18.86
N MET A 56 -5.40 1.31 -19.42
CA MET A 56 -5.50 -0.13 -19.62
C MET A 56 -5.03 -0.91 -18.38
N ASP A 57 -5.72 -1.98 -18.01
CA ASP A 57 -5.30 -2.85 -16.90
C ASP A 57 -4.15 -3.77 -17.31
N LEU A 58 -3.22 -4.02 -16.37
CA LEU A 58 -2.06 -4.89 -16.58
C LEU A 58 -2.43 -6.28 -17.13
N ALA A 59 -3.53 -6.87 -16.64
CA ALA A 59 -3.97 -8.19 -17.10
C ALA A 59 -4.29 -8.20 -18.60
N VAL A 60 -5.05 -7.20 -19.07
CA VAL A 60 -5.41 -7.04 -20.50
C VAL A 60 -4.17 -6.71 -21.32
N ALA A 61 -3.31 -5.85 -20.78
CA ALA A 61 -2.09 -5.47 -21.46
C ALA A 61 -1.15 -6.66 -21.67
N LEU A 62 -0.95 -7.51 -20.64
CA LEU A 62 -0.13 -8.72 -20.74
C LEU A 62 -0.63 -9.72 -21.80
N GLU A 63 -1.93 -9.69 -22.12
CA GLU A 63 -2.50 -10.63 -23.08
C GLU A 63 -2.32 -10.16 -24.54
N PHE A 64 -2.39 -8.85 -24.80
CA PHE A 64 -2.46 -8.33 -26.17
C PHE A 64 -1.56 -7.13 -26.50
N PHE A 65 -1.14 -6.36 -25.50
CA PHE A 65 -0.58 -5.01 -25.70
C PHE A 65 0.80 -4.81 -25.08
N LEU A 66 1.35 -5.78 -24.33
CA LEU A 66 2.59 -5.61 -23.59
C LEU A 66 3.52 -6.80 -23.82
N ASP A 67 4.69 -6.52 -24.40
CA ASP A 67 5.82 -7.44 -24.38
C ASP A 67 6.45 -7.42 -22.99
N GLU A 68 6.18 -8.46 -22.19
CA GLU A 68 6.62 -8.55 -20.81
C GLU A 68 8.12 -8.85 -20.66
N ILE A 69 8.81 -9.22 -21.75
CA ILE A 69 10.24 -9.48 -21.76
C ILE A 69 10.98 -8.18 -22.04
N HIS A 70 10.64 -7.50 -23.14
CA HIS A 70 11.33 -6.29 -23.58
C HIS A 70 10.75 -5.01 -22.95
N GLY A 71 9.57 -5.08 -22.34
CA GLY A 71 8.90 -3.94 -21.73
C GLY A 71 8.36 -2.95 -22.76
N VAL A 72 7.87 -3.45 -23.88
CA VAL A 72 7.32 -2.62 -24.95
C VAL A 72 5.80 -2.70 -24.88
N PHE A 73 5.16 -1.56 -24.61
CA PHE A 73 3.71 -1.40 -24.66
C PHE A 73 3.31 -0.94 -26.07
N ARG A 74 2.49 -1.74 -26.75
CA ARG A 74 2.03 -1.53 -28.11
C ARG A 74 0.57 -1.12 -28.11
N LEU A 75 0.28 -0.02 -28.79
CA LEU A 75 -1.05 0.52 -28.94
C LEU A 75 -1.26 0.86 -30.41
N LEU A 76 -1.95 -0.04 -31.13
CA LEU A 76 -2.00 -0.02 -32.60
C LEU A 76 -0.57 -0.05 -33.18
N GLU A 77 -0.22 0.90 -34.05
CA GLU A 77 1.11 1.03 -34.64
C GLU A 77 2.12 1.79 -33.76
N TYR A 78 1.70 2.25 -32.57
CA TYR A 78 2.56 3.03 -31.68
C TYR A 78 3.13 2.18 -30.56
N GLU A 79 4.46 2.16 -30.46
CA GLU A 79 5.18 1.51 -29.37
C GLU A 79 5.71 2.54 -28.37
N MET A 80 5.64 2.20 -27.09
CA MET A 80 6.30 2.98 -26.04
C MET A 80 6.91 2.05 -24.99
N SER A 81 7.84 2.58 -24.20
CA SER A 81 8.43 1.81 -23.11
C SER A 81 7.43 1.62 -21.95
N LEU A 82 7.53 0.51 -21.23
CA LEU A 82 6.74 0.25 -20.02
C LEU A 82 6.83 1.39 -18.99
N PRO A 83 8.01 1.96 -18.68
CA PRO A 83 8.10 3.12 -17.80
C PRO A 83 7.28 4.31 -18.31
N GLU A 84 7.28 4.60 -19.61
CA GLU A 84 6.45 5.67 -20.18
C GLU A 84 4.96 5.35 -20.08
N ALA A 85 4.55 4.13 -20.41
CA ALA A 85 3.15 3.70 -20.30
C ALA A 85 2.61 3.85 -18.87
N LEU A 86 3.40 3.45 -17.86
CA LEU A 86 3.07 3.60 -16.44
C LEU A 86 3.15 5.06 -15.96
N LYS A 87 4.10 5.84 -16.50
CA LYS A 87 4.31 7.24 -16.12
C LYS A 87 3.15 8.12 -16.57
N TYR A 88 2.68 7.90 -17.79
CA TYR A 88 1.67 8.73 -18.47
C TYR A 88 0.25 8.16 -18.40
N GLY A 89 0.05 7.02 -17.71
CA GLY A 89 -1.26 6.49 -17.40
C GLY A 89 -1.89 5.60 -18.47
N TYR A 90 -1.19 5.31 -19.58
CA TYR A 90 -1.66 4.35 -20.58
C TYR A 90 -1.86 2.96 -19.98
N LEU A 91 -0.96 2.57 -19.07
CA LEU A 91 -1.02 1.31 -18.35
C LEU A 91 -1.21 1.59 -16.85
N LYS A 92 -2.22 0.96 -16.26
CA LYS A 92 -2.43 0.94 -14.82
C LYS A 92 -2.32 -0.49 -14.33
N ILE A 93 -1.56 -0.67 -13.26
CA ILE A 93 -1.58 -1.93 -12.53
C ILE A 93 -2.63 -1.77 -11.42
N PRO A 94 -3.69 -2.61 -11.38
CA PRO A 94 -4.82 -2.45 -10.48
C PRO A 94 -4.37 -2.19 -9.04
N MET A 95 -5.01 -1.23 -8.39
CA MET A 95 -4.79 -0.89 -6.99
C MET A 95 -6.16 -0.59 -6.42
N GLU A 96 -6.61 -1.41 -5.47
CA GLU A 96 -7.76 -1.03 -4.65
C GLU A 96 -7.32 0.00 -3.61
N PRO A 97 -8.21 0.94 -3.24
CA PRO A 97 -7.90 1.93 -2.23
C PRO A 97 -7.60 1.22 -0.91
N GLU A 98 -6.37 1.40 -0.43
CA GLU A 98 -5.95 0.74 0.80
C GLU A 98 -6.72 1.30 2.00
N ARG A 99 -7.03 0.43 2.95
CA ARG A 99 -7.65 0.79 4.23
C ARG A 99 -6.68 0.46 5.37
N PHE A 100 -6.90 1.05 6.53
CA PHE A 100 -6.19 0.68 7.76
C PHE A 100 -6.69 -0.68 8.27
N SER A 101 -6.26 -1.73 7.59
CA SER A 101 -6.67 -3.12 7.80
C SER A 101 -5.44 -4.03 7.80
N LEU A 102 -5.54 -5.21 8.40
CA LEU A 102 -4.50 -6.23 8.48
C LEU A 102 -4.67 -7.28 7.38
N THR A 103 -3.59 -7.95 6.98
CA THR A 103 -3.69 -9.18 6.18
C THR A 103 -4.03 -10.37 7.08
N LEU A 104 -4.68 -11.40 6.55
CA LEU A 104 -4.89 -12.65 7.29
C LEU A 104 -3.56 -13.28 7.71
N SER A 105 -2.57 -13.23 6.81
CA SER A 105 -1.20 -13.69 7.06
C SER A 105 -0.57 -12.99 8.28
N ASP A 106 -0.70 -11.67 8.39
CA ASP A 106 -0.19 -10.93 9.56
C ASP A 106 -0.98 -11.25 10.84
N CYS A 107 -2.29 -11.51 10.73
CA CYS A 107 -3.09 -11.93 11.88
C CYS A 107 -2.69 -13.31 12.42
N ILE A 108 -2.32 -14.25 11.53
CA ILE A 108 -1.76 -15.55 11.91
C ILE A 108 -0.36 -15.35 12.52
N GLU A 109 0.56 -14.67 11.82
CA GLU A 109 1.94 -14.44 12.26
C GLU A 109 2.04 -13.73 13.62
N LYS A 110 1.11 -12.81 13.91
CA LYS A 110 1.07 -12.03 15.15
C LYS A 110 0.15 -12.65 16.22
N ASN A 111 -0.32 -13.88 16.05
CA ASN A 111 -1.17 -14.62 17.00
C ASN A 111 -2.44 -13.85 17.41
N TRP A 112 -3.10 -13.19 16.44
CA TRP A 112 -4.40 -12.54 16.64
C TRP A 112 -5.57 -13.51 16.49
N ILE A 113 -5.37 -14.63 15.80
CA ILE A 113 -6.42 -15.62 15.50
C ILE A 113 -6.07 -16.95 16.17
N ASN A 114 -7.08 -17.59 16.75
CA ASN A 114 -7.00 -18.99 17.12
C ASN A 114 -6.99 -19.83 15.84
N GLU A 115 -5.83 -20.39 15.55
CA GLU A 115 -5.56 -21.04 14.28
C GLU A 115 -6.41 -22.28 14.03
N GLN A 116 -6.93 -22.92 15.10
CA GLN A 116 -7.77 -24.11 15.02
C GLN A 116 -9.23 -23.78 14.72
N THR A 117 -9.74 -22.65 15.23
CA THR A 117 -11.16 -22.28 15.13
C THR A 117 -11.43 -21.14 14.14
N GLY A 118 -10.38 -20.47 13.64
CA GLY A 118 -10.52 -19.29 12.79
C GLY A 118 -11.04 -18.05 13.47
N GLN A 119 -11.20 -18.09 14.80
CA GLN A 119 -11.76 -16.98 15.57
C GLN A 119 -10.63 -16.09 16.09
N PHE A 120 -10.80 -14.79 16.01
CA PHE A 120 -9.89 -13.86 16.65
C PHE A 120 -9.91 -14.07 18.17
N PHE A 121 -8.74 -13.98 18.81
CA PHE A 121 -8.64 -14.09 20.25
C PHE A 121 -9.40 -12.93 20.91
N SER A 122 -10.47 -13.29 21.61
CA SER A 122 -11.26 -12.40 22.44
C SER A 122 -11.21 -12.85 23.91
N ARG A 123 -11.53 -11.96 24.85
CA ARG A 123 -11.59 -12.32 26.27
C ARG A 123 -12.86 -13.10 26.60
N PRO A 124 -12.87 -13.88 27.70
CA PRO A 124 -14.08 -14.56 28.17
C PRO A 124 -15.24 -13.57 28.32
N GLY A 125 -16.35 -13.84 27.65
CA GLY A 125 -17.55 -12.99 27.64
C GLY A 125 -17.64 -11.99 26.47
N GLU A 126 -16.56 -11.78 25.71
CA GLU A 126 -16.63 -11.08 24.43
C GLU A 126 -17.23 -12.00 23.35
N GLN A 127 -18.04 -11.44 22.45
CA GLN A 127 -18.61 -12.22 21.34
C GLN A 127 -17.49 -12.81 20.47
N PRO A 128 -17.63 -14.06 19.99
CA PRO A 128 -16.67 -14.64 19.06
C PRO A 128 -16.58 -13.80 17.80
N TYR A 129 -15.36 -13.45 17.41
CA TYR A 129 -15.10 -12.59 16.28
C TYR A 129 -14.50 -13.43 15.15
N THR A 130 -15.30 -13.75 14.12
CA THR A 130 -14.91 -14.64 13.00
C THR A 130 -14.25 -13.88 11.85
N LEU A 131 -13.67 -14.58 10.88
CA LEU A 131 -13.12 -13.94 9.66
C LEU A 131 -14.21 -13.18 8.90
N SER A 132 -15.42 -13.75 8.85
CA SER A 132 -16.59 -13.13 8.24
C SER A 132 -16.90 -11.75 8.83
N HIS A 133 -16.95 -11.65 10.16
CA HIS A 133 -17.12 -10.37 10.85
C HIS A 133 -15.94 -9.41 10.63
N ALA A 134 -14.71 -9.92 10.59
CA ALA A 134 -13.52 -9.10 10.37
C ALA A 134 -13.42 -8.52 8.96
N MET A 135 -14.09 -9.12 7.97
CA MET A 135 -14.17 -8.62 6.59
C MET A 135 -15.32 -7.63 6.35
N GLN A 136 -16.29 -7.58 7.27
CA GLN A 136 -17.46 -6.71 7.17
C GLN A 136 -17.17 -5.35 7.83
N SER A 137 -17.67 -4.29 7.23
CA SER A 137 -17.85 -2.99 7.87
C SER A 137 -18.94 -2.24 7.11
N ASP A 138 -19.98 -1.82 7.84
CA ASP A 138 -21.13 -1.09 7.31
C ASP A 138 -20.86 0.42 7.23
N THR A 139 -19.73 0.88 7.76
CA THR A 139 -19.35 2.29 7.81
C THR A 139 -17.99 2.52 7.17
N ASP A 140 -17.71 3.76 6.78
CA ASP A 140 -16.35 4.15 6.34
C ASP A 140 -15.32 4.06 7.47
N TRP A 141 -15.79 4.13 8.72
CA TRP A 141 -14.96 4.07 9.92
C TRP A 141 -15.71 3.46 11.10
N PRO A 142 -15.13 2.47 11.81
CA PRO A 142 -13.81 1.90 11.55
C PRO A 142 -13.80 1.01 10.28
N PRO A 143 -12.66 0.91 9.57
CA PRO A 143 -12.57 0.03 8.41
C PRO A 143 -12.70 -1.44 8.82
N PRO A 144 -12.96 -2.34 7.85
CA PRO A 144 -12.82 -3.77 8.07
C PRO A 144 -11.46 -4.09 8.69
N ILE A 145 -11.41 -5.10 9.57
CA ILE A 145 -10.16 -5.50 10.20
C ILE A 145 -9.27 -6.25 9.21
N LEU A 146 -9.84 -7.06 8.32
CA LEU A 146 -9.10 -7.78 7.29
C LEU A 146 -9.17 -7.07 5.93
N LYS A 147 -8.01 -7.06 5.25
CA LYS A 147 -7.92 -6.66 3.85
C LYS A 147 -8.63 -7.70 2.97
N ARG A 148 -9.47 -7.22 2.05
CA ARG A 148 -10.25 -8.07 1.14
C ARG A 148 -9.64 -8.18 -0.26
N ASN A 149 -8.65 -7.35 -0.55
CA ASN A 149 -8.05 -7.13 -1.87
C ASN A 149 -6.65 -7.75 -2.00
N VAL A 150 -6.08 -8.22 -0.88
CA VAL A 150 -4.76 -8.86 -0.89
C VAL A 150 -4.93 -10.33 -1.29
N ARG A 151 -4.20 -10.75 -2.30
CA ARG A 151 -4.18 -12.14 -2.78
C ARG A 151 -3.25 -12.98 -1.90
N GLU A 152 -3.81 -13.54 -0.84
CA GLU A 152 -3.04 -14.28 0.16
C GLU A 152 -3.48 -15.73 0.38
N CYS A 153 -4.46 -16.22 -0.37
CA CYS A 153 -4.91 -17.60 -0.31
C CYS A 153 -4.59 -18.34 -1.62
N PHE A 154 -3.83 -19.44 -1.55
CA PHE A 154 -3.43 -20.19 -2.74
C PHE A 154 -4.50 -21.20 -3.17
N ASP A 155 -4.89 -21.16 -4.45
CA ASP A 155 -5.75 -22.17 -5.09
C ASP A 155 -4.87 -23.19 -5.82
N SER A 156 -4.77 -24.39 -5.25
CA SER A 156 -3.96 -25.49 -5.77
C SER A 156 -4.48 -26.10 -7.08
N VAL A 157 -5.72 -25.80 -7.48
CA VAL A 157 -6.28 -26.26 -8.76
C VAL A 157 -5.89 -25.30 -9.88
N THR A 158 -6.02 -24.00 -9.66
CA THR A 158 -5.71 -22.98 -10.69
C THR A 158 -4.27 -22.48 -10.63
N ASN A 159 -3.48 -22.91 -9.64
CA ASN A 159 -2.13 -22.44 -9.36
C ASN A 159 -2.05 -20.90 -9.25
N ALA A 160 -3.03 -20.30 -8.57
CA ALA A 160 -3.18 -18.85 -8.49
C ALA A 160 -3.41 -18.39 -7.05
N TRP A 161 -2.92 -17.20 -6.73
CA TRP A 161 -3.20 -16.54 -5.47
C TRP A 161 -4.51 -15.76 -5.58
N LEU A 162 -5.37 -15.97 -4.59
CA LEU A 162 -6.71 -15.42 -4.50
C LEU A 162 -6.83 -14.51 -3.29
N THR A 163 -7.72 -13.54 -3.41
CA THR A 163 -8.13 -12.75 -2.24
C THR A 163 -8.91 -13.60 -1.25
N ILE A 164 -9.00 -13.15 0.01
CA ILE A 164 -9.83 -13.83 1.02
C ILE A 164 -11.27 -13.98 0.49
N THR A 165 -11.82 -12.94 -0.13
CA THR A 165 -13.19 -12.95 -0.69
C THR A 165 -13.35 -14.04 -1.75
N GLU A 166 -12.41 -14.12 -2.69
CA GLU A 166 -12.40 -15.16 -3.73
C GLU A 166 -12.23 -16.56 -3.15
N ALA A 167 -11.36 -16.73 -2.16
CA ALA A 167 -11.12 -18.01 -1.49
C ALA A 167 -12.36 -18.50 -0.73
N VAL A 168 -13.09 -17.60 -0.07
CA VAL A 168 -14.36 -17.91 0.59
C VAL A 168 -15.42 -18.31 -0.44
N ASN A 169 -15.56 -17.54 -1.51
CA ASN A 169 -16.53 -17.84 -2.58
C ASN A 169 -16.25 -19.17 -3.29
N ARG A 170 -14.98 -19.59 -3.37
CA ARG A 170 -14.57 -20.88 -3.95
C ARG A 170 -14.55 -22.05 -2.94
N GLY A 171 -14.91 -21.81 -1.68
CA GLY A 171 -14.89 -22.82 -0.62
C GLY A 171 -13.49 -23.27 -0.19
N ILE A 172 -12.44 -22.51 -0.55
CA ILE A 172 -11.05 -22.75 -0.10
C ILE A 172 -10.91 -22.35 1.37
N LEU A 173 -11.60 -21.30 1.78
CA LEU A 173 -11.55 -20.79 3.16
C LEU A 173 -12.96 -20.70 3.73
N ASN A 174 -13.23 -21.39 4.83
CA ASN A 174 -14.47 -21.18 5.57
C ASN A 174 -14.30 -20.00 6.54
N ALA A 175 -15.01 -18.89 6.28
CA ALA A 175 -14.88 -17.66 7.06
C ALA A 175 -15.48 -17.74 8.48
N GLU A 176 -16.31 -18.74 8.76
CA GLU A 176 -16.93 -18.93 10.08
C GLU A 176 -16.13 -19.89 10.97
N THR A 177 -15.53 -20.93 10.38
CA THR A 177 -14.79 -21.97 11.12
C THR A 177 -13.27 -21.89 10.98
N GLY A 178 -12.75 -21.04 10.09
CA GLY A 178 -11.32 -20.95 9.80
C GLY A 178 -10.71 -22.18 9.14
N ILE A 179 -11.52 -23.11 8.64
CA ILE A 179 -11.02 -24.30 7.96
C ILE A 179 -10.56 -23.90 6.56
N PHE A 180 -9.30 -24.22 6.24
CA PHE A 180 -8.74 -24.08 4.91
C PHE A 180 -8.78 -25.44 4.19
N THR A 181 -9.26 -25.45 2.94
CA THR A 181 -9.40 -26.65 2.12
C THR A 181 -8.46 -26.54 0.92
N ASP A 182 -7.47 -27.43 0.86
CA ASP A 182 -6.67 -27.64 -0.34
C ASP A 182 -7.54 -28.33 -1.40
N ARG A 183 -7.97 -27.59 -2.43
CA ARG A 183 -8.92 -28.08 -3.44
C ARG A 183 -8.40 -29.25 -4.28
N LYS A 184 -7.08 -29.34 -4.51
CA LYS A 184 -6.48 -30.42 -5.29
C LYS A 184 -6.48 -31.74 -4.54
N SER A 185 -6.17 -31.73 -3.24
CA SER A 185 -6.14 -32.94 -2.41
C SER A 185 -7.45 -33.23 -1.67
N GLY A 186 -8.33 -32.23 -1.54
CA GLY A 186 -9.50 -32.26 -0.66
C GLY A 186 -9.16 -32.15 0.82
N THR A 187 -7.89 -31.93 1.18
CA THR A 187 -7.44 -31.92 2.58
C THR A 187 -7.91 -30.64 3.27
N GLN A 188 -8.65 -30.81 4.37
CA GLN A 188 -8.98 -29.73 5.28
C GLN A 188 -7.89 -29.56 6.34
N MET A 189 -7.57 -28.32 6.68
CA MET A 189 -6.54 -27.99 7.65
C MET A 189 -6.84 -26.67 8.38
N SER A 190 -6.14 -26.45 9.50
CA SER A 190 -6.19 -25.21 10.26
C SER A 190 -5.50 -24.06 9.52
N LEU A 191 -5.77 -22.82 9.93
CA LEU A 191 -5.10 -21.65 9.34
C LEU A 191 -3.58 -21.69 9.55
N ALA A 192 -3.11 -22.19 10.69
CA ALA A 192 -1.67 -22.38 10.94
C ALA A 192 -1.06 -23.39 9.97
N ALA A 193 -1.72 -24.55 9.81
CA ALA A 193 -1.21 -25.58 8.93
C ALA A 193 -1.16 -25.09 7.48
N ALA A 194 -2.18 -24.32 7.05
CA ALA A 194 -2.19 -23.68 5.74
C ALA A 194 -1.06 -22.63 5.60
N HIS A 195 -0.84 -21.79 6.61
CA HIS A 195 0.26 -20.81 6.60
C HIS A 195 1.64 -21.48 6.60
N GLN A 196 1.86 -22.49 7.43
CA GLN A 196 3.10 -23.29 7.50
C GLN A 196 3.38 -24.01 6.17
N ARG A 197 2.34 -24.50 5.50
CA ARG A 197 2.43 -25.10 4.15
C ARG A 197 2.50 -24.07 3.03
N ARG A 198 2.57 -22.77 3.36
CA ARG A 198 2.60 -21.65 2.42
C ARG A 198 1.37 -21.57 1.49
N LEU A 199 0.23 -22.06 1.95
CA LEU A 199 -1.06 -21.93 1.27
C LEU A 199 -1.80 -20.64 1.66
N ILE A 200 -1.42 -20.06 2.81
CA ILE A 200 -1.79 -18.70 3.21
C ILE A 200 -0.51 -17.90 3.40
N GLN A 201 -0.27 -16.92 2.53
CA GLN A 201 0.91 -16.03 2.57
C GLN A 201 0.59 -14.71 1.89
N LYS A 202 1.11 -13.60 2.43
CA LYS A 202 1.14 -12.33 1.71
C LYS A 202 2.01 -12.41 0.45
N PRO A 203 1.68 -11.64 -0.61
CA PRO A 203 2.53 -11.50 -1.78
C PRO A 203 3.95 -11.06 -1.37
N LEU A 204 4.97 -11.59 -2.03
CA LEU A 204 6.38 -11.45 -1.63
C LEU A 204 6.97 -10.12 -2.11
N THR A 205 7.93 -9.58 -1.37
CA THR A 205 8.88 -8.62 -1.96
C THR A 205 9.91 -9.34 -2.83
N LEU A 206 10.67 -8.61 -3.66
CA LEU A 206 11.81 -9.19 -4.39
C LEU A 206 12.85 -9.76 -3.43
N THR A 207 13.07 -9.11 -2.29
CA THR A 207 13.95 -9.58 -1.22
C THR A 207 13.50 -10.95 -0.72
N GLU A 208 12.23 -11.08 -0.35
CA GLU A 208 11.68 -12.35 0.15
C GLU A 208 11.65 -13.43 -0.95
N ALA A 209 11.44 -13.06 -2.21
CA ALA A 209 11.48 -13.99 -3.33
C ALA A 209 12.88 -14.60 -3.51
N VAL A 210 13.95 -13.79 -3.35
CA VAL A 210 15.33 -14.28 -3.37
C VAL A 210 15.63 -15.15 -2.14
N GLU A 211 15.25 -14.70 -0.95
CA GLU A 211 15.47 -15.44 0.32
C GLU A 211 14.79 -16.81 0.34
N ARG A 212 13.59 -16.89 -0.23
CA ARG A 212 12.81 -18.13 -0.30
C ARG A 212 13.17 -19.01 -1.51
N ASN A 213 14.14 -18.59 -2.33
CA ASN A 213 14.50 -19.24 -3.60
C ASN A 213 13.29 -19.46 -4.53
N VAL A 214 12.35 -18.50 -4.52
CA VAL A 214 11.17 -18.47 -5.41
C VAL A 214 11.53 -17.82 -6.75
N TRP A 215 12.69 -17.19 -6.85
CA TRP A 215 13.23 -16.62 -8.08
C TRP A 215 14.44 -17.41 -8.58
N SER A 216 14.51 -17.61 -9.89
CA SER A 216 15.63 -18.24 -10.60
C SER A 216 16.18 -17.34 -11.70
N GLU A 217 17.49 -17.40 -11.95
CA GLU A 217 18.18 -16.52 -12.90
C GLU A 217 17.92 -16.88 -14.38
N GLY A 218 17.56 -18.14 -14.66
CA GLY A 218 17.38 -18.65 -16.02
C GLY A 218 16.31 -17.90 -16.82
N GLY A 219 16.63 -17.52 -18.08
CA GLY A 219 15.65 -16.98 -19.03
C GLY A 219 15.12 -15.58 -18.70
N GLY A 220 15.98 -14.72 -18.14
CA GLY A 220 15.63 -13.33 -17.80
C GLY A 220 14.98 -13.17 -16.43
N GLY A 221 15.28 -14.05 -15.46
CA GLY A 221 14.71 -13.97 -14.12
C GLY A 221 13.25 -14.43 -14.06
N ARG A 222 12.99 -15.60 -13.46
CA ARG A 222 11.64 -16.19 -13.39
C ARG A 222 11.23 -16.46 -11.94
N PHE A 223 9.99 -16.11 -11.62
CA PHE A 223 9.35 -16.42 -10.35
C PHE A 223 8.58 -17.72 -10.47
N GLN A 224 8.77 -18.62 -9.53
CA GLN A 224 8.14 -19.93 -9.51
C GLN A 224 6.88 -19.91 -8.63
N ASN A 225 5.79 -20.50 -9.13
CA ASN A 225 4.61 -20.82 -8.32
C ASN A 225 4.17 -22.22 -8.72
N GLY A 226 4.36 -23.20 -7.82
CA GLY A 226 4.26 -24.61 -8.18
C GLY A 226 5.28 -24.97 -9.28
N ASP A 227 4.80 -25.56 -10.38
CA ASP A 227 5.63 -25.94 -11.54
C ASP A 227 5.70 -24.83 -12.61
N THR A 228 4.92 -23.76 -12.45
CA THR A 228 4.81 -22.68 -13.42
C THR A 228 5.82 -21.58 -13.12
N HIS A 229 6.40 -21.01 -14.18
CA HIS A 229 7.36 -19.93 -14.12
C HIS A 229 6.75 -18.65 -14.71
N TYR A 230 6.95 -17.52 -14.03
CA TYR A 230 6.35 -16.23 -14.35
C TYR A 230 7.44 -15.18 -14.55
N THR A 231 7.28 -14.26 -15.49
CA THR A 231 8.06 -13.00 -15.50
C THR A 231 7.73 -12.15 -14.28
N LEU A 232 8.48 -11.07 -14.05
CA LEU A 232 8.16 -10.11 -13.00
C LEU A 232 6.72 -9.59 -13.11
N LEU A 233 6.31 -9.15 -14.31
CA LEU A 233 4.98 -8.56 -14.51
C LEU A 233 3.86 -9.58 -14.35
N GLN A 234 4.07 -10.81 -14.83
CA GLN A 234 3.11 -11.89 -14.61
C GLN A 234 3.03 -12.26 -13.13
N ALA A 235 4.16 -12.29 -12.41
CA ALA A 235 4.19 -12.58 -10.97
C ALA A 235 3.45 -11.51 -10.15
N ILE A 236 3.57 -10.23 -10.53
CA ILE A 236 2.76 -9.14 -9.99
C ILE A 236 1.28 -9.38 -10.31
N ASN A 237 0.94 -9.64 -11.57
CA ASN A 237 -0.43 -9.85 -12.02
C ASN A 237 -1.10 -11.09 -11.42
N CYS A 238 -0.33 -12.11 -11.01
CA CYS A 238 -0.82 -13.32 -10.35
C CYS A 238 -0.80 -13.23 -8.82
N GLY A 239 -0.38 -12.10 -8.24
CA GLY A 239 -0.32 -11.90 -6.78
C GLY A 239 0.83 -12.63 -6.07
N ILE A 240 1.85 -13.09 -6.81
CA ILE A 240 3.06 -13.67 -6.23
C ILE A 240 3.91 -12.57 -5.58
N LEU A 241 3.94 -11.38 -6.20
CA LEU A 241 4.74 -10.24 -5.75
C LEU A 241 3.88 -9.06 -5.30
N ASP A 242 4.27 -8.46 -4.18
CA ASP A 242 3.75 -7.20 -3.69
C ASP A 242 4.48 -6.05 -4.37
N MET A 243 3.76 -5.26 -5.18
CA MET A 243 4.38 -4.19 -5.95
C MET A 243 4.53 -2.87 -5.21
N ASP A 244 3.84 -2.71 -4.08
CA ASP A 244 3.66 -1.43 -3.40
C ASP A 244 4.48 -1.33 -2.11
N VAL A 245 4.89 -2.47 -1.55
CA VAL A 245 5.83 -2.49 -0.44
C VAL A 245 7.22 -2.03 -0.89
N ARG A 246 7.76 -1.00 -0.24
CA ARG A 246 9.11 -0.47 -0.50
C ARG A 246 10.16 -1.39 0.10
N HIS A 247 11.12 -1.80 -0.72
CA HIS A 247 12.19 -2.74 -0.34
C HIS A 247 13.44 -2.67 -1.23
N ILE A 248 13.49 -1.76 -2.22
CA ILE A 248 14.60 -1.61 -3.16
C ILE A 248 15.33 -0.28 -2.84
N LEU A 249 16.58 -0.33 -2.39
CA LEU A 249 17.38 0.86 -2.08
C LEU A 249 18.21 1.30 -3.29
N LEU A 250 17.90 2.47 -3.86
CA LEU A 250 18.66 3.07 -4.97
C LEU A 250 18.88 4.56 -4.70
N GLY A 251 20.11 5.06 -4.90
CA GLY A 251 20.42 6.48 -4.69
C GLY A 251 20.15 6.99 -3.26
N GLY A 252 20.17 6.10 -2.25
CA GLY A 252 19.83 6.43 -0.86
C GLY A 252 18.33 6.46 -0.54
N GLU A 253 17.46 6.23 -1.53
CA GLU A 253 16.01 6.20 -1.37
C GLU A 253 15.44 4.78 -1.50
N MET A 254 14.39 4.49 -0.73
CA MET A 254 13.67 3.21 -0.79
C MET A 254 12.50 3.28 -1.77
N PHE A 255 12.47 2.35 -2.71
CA PHE A 255 11.46 2.21 -3.75
C PHE A 255 10.67 0.90 -3.62
N SER A 256 9.42 0.95 -4.05
CA SER A 256 8.61 -0.24 -4.36
C SER A 256 8.87 -0.71 -5.80
N ILE A 257 8.41 -1.91 -6.15
CA ILE A 257 8.50 -2.42 -7.53
C ILE A 257 7.79 -1.47 -8.49
N ARG A 258 6.60 -0.96 -8.11
CA ARG A 258 5.84 -0.01 -8.94
C ARG A 258 6.63 1.27 -9.21
N GLU A 259 7.21 1.85 -8.16
CA GLU A 259 7.98 3.08 -8.28
C GLU A 259 9.24 2.87 -9.13
N ALA A 260 9.94 1.74 -8.93
CA ALA A 260 11.14 1.39 -9.68
C ALA A 260 10.83 1.12 -11.17
N LEU A 261 9.75 0.40 -11.49
CA LEU A 261 9.28 0.18 -12.87
C LEU A 261 8.93 1.52 -13.55
N LYS A 262 8.16 2.37 -12.86
CA LYS A 262 7.76 3.69 -13.38
C LYS A 262 8.96 4.61 -13.63
N LYS A 263 10.03 4.48 -12.82
CA LYS A 263 11.28 5.22 -12.98
C LYS A 263 12.29 4.57 -13.93
N GLY A 264 12.02 3.37 -14.45
CA GLY A 264 12.98 2.61 -15.28
C GLY A 264 14.18 2.05 -14.50
N MET A 265 14.12 2.07 -13.17
CA MET A 265 15.14 1.52 -12.27
C MET A 265 15.03 0.00 -12.08
N LEU A 266 13.89 -0.57 -12.45
CA LEU A 266 13.64 -2.00 -12.50
C LEU A 266 13.04 -2.32 -13.87
N LEU A 267 13.65 -3.27 -14.57
CA LEU A 267 13.19 -3.71 -15.89
C LEU A 267 12.12 -4.81 -15.75
N PRO A 268 11.26 -5.01 -16.78
CA PRO A 268 10.20 -6.02 -16.79
C PRO A 268 10.68 -7.47 -16.55
N HIS A 269 11.94 -7.75 -16.84
CA HIS A 269 12.58 -9.05 -16.60
C HIS A 269 13.41 -9.05 -15.30
N GLY A 270 13.06 -8.23 -14.32
CA GLY A 270 13.64 -8.29 -12.96
C GLY A 270 15.11 -7.88 -12.85
N ILE A 271 15.64 -7.08 -13.80
CA ILE A 271 16.98 -6.49 -13.69
C ILE A 271 16.87 -5.10 -13.10
N ILE A 272 17.68 -4.84 -12.08
CA ILE A 272 17.81 -3.54 -11.45
C ILE A 272 18.85 -2.73 -12.21
N VAL A 273 18.50 -1.49 -12.54
CA VAL A 273 19.36 -0.51 -13.20
C VAL A 273 19.73 0.55 -12.18
N SER A 274 21.03 0.71 -11.94
CA SER A 274 21.57 1.69 -11.00
C SER A 274 22.74 2.45 -11.62
N GLU A 275 23.04 3.64 -11.12
CA GLU A 275 24.26 4.34 -11.49
C GLU A 275 25.46 3.58 -10.92
N ASN A 276 26.49 3.35 -11.72
CA ASN A 276 27.71 2.73 -11.22
C ASN A 276 28.40 3.63 -10.18
N ALA A 277 29.19 3.02 -9.29
CA ALA A 277 29.97 3.74 -8.28
C ALA A 277 30.94 4.80 -8.87
N PHE A 278 31.20 4.72 -10.18
CA PHE A 278 32.11 5.60 -10.93
C PHE A 278 31.37 6.64 -11.80
N GLY A 279 30.06 6.84 -11.60
CA GLY A 279 29.27 7.99 -12.06
C GLY A 279 29.03 8.16 -13.57
N HIS A 280 29.36 7.17 -14.41
CA HIS A 280 29.35 7.36 -15.87
C HIS A 280 28.60 6.29 -16.68
N ASN A 281 28.31 5.11 -16.14
CA ASN A 281 27.56 4.06 -16.84
C ASN A 281 26.46 3.48 -15.95
N LEU A 282 25.34 3.11 -16.58
CA LEU A 282 24.29 2.32 -15.92
C LEU A 282 24.79 0.89 -15.70
N GLU A 283 24.73 0.43 -14.46
CA GLU A 283 24.99 -0.95 -14.09
C GLU A 283 23.67 -1.73 -14.07
N HIS A 284 23.68 -2.90 -14.72
CA HIS A 284 22.56 -3.84 -14.74
C HIS A 284 22.87 -4.98 -13.78
N MET A 285 21.99 -5.22 -12.80
CA MET A 285 22.16 -6.25 -11.78
C MET A 285 20.94 -7.17 -11.71
N ASN A 286 21.18 -8.46 -11.56
CA ASN A 286 20.12 -9.41 -11.25
C ASN A 286 19.68 -9.30 -9.77
N LEU A 287 18.57 -9.94 -9.42
CA LEU A 287 18.00 -9.86 -8.06
C LEU A 287 18.93 -10.46 -6.99
N ARG A 288 19.66 -11.54 -7.32
CA ARG A 288 20.59 -12.18 -6.37
C ARG A 288 21.76 -11.26 -6.02
N MET A 289 22.38 -10.67 -7.03
CA MET A 289 23.46 -9.69 -6.88
C MET A 289 22.99 -8.44 -6.13
N ALA A 290 21.76 -7.96 -6.41
CA ALA A 290 21.17 -6.83 -5.69
C ALA A 290 20.90 -7.17 -4.21
N TYR A 291 20.49 -8.40 -3.90
CA TYR A 291 20.37 -8.88 -2.52
C TYR A 291 21.72 -8.92 -1.80
N GLU A 292 22.73 -9.53 -2.42
CA GLU A 292 24.09 -9.64 -1.85
C GLU A 292 24.75 -8.27 -1.61
N ARG A 293 24.44 -7.27 -2.45
CA ARG A 293 24.89 -5.88 -2.30
C ARG A 293 24.04 -5.04 -1.32
N GLY A 294 22.99 -5.61 -0.73
CA GLY A 294 22.11 -4.91 0.20
C GLY A 294 21.23 -3.83 -0.44
N ILE A 295 21.03 -3.90 -1.76
CA ILE A 295 20.07 -3.10 -2.53
C ILE A 295 18.66 -3.60 -2.26
N LEU A 296 18.45 -4.92 -2.31
CA LEU A 296 17.20 -5.53 -1.84
C LEU A 296 17.24 -5.65 -0.31
N ARG A 297 16.26 -5.06 0.38
CA ARG A 297 16.18 -4.99 1.84
C ARG A 297 14.83 -5.48 2.35
N GLY A 298 14.70 -5.60 3.68
CA GLY A 298 13.42 -5.97 4.30
C GLY A 298 12.30 -4.97 4.00
N ARG A 299 11.05 -5.42 4.22
CA ARG A 299 9.85 -4.58 4.10
C ARG A 299 9.99 -3.31 4.96
N VAL A 300 9.80 -2.14 4.36
CA VAL A 300 9.66 -0.90 5.14
C VAL A 300 8.25 -0.84 5.72
N ARG A 301 8.18 -0.70 7.05
CA ARG A 301 6.92 -0.51 7.79
C ARG A 301 6.65 0.97 8.00
N TYR A 302 5.38 1.34 7.94
CA TYR A 302 4.93 2.70 8.21
C TYR A 302 3.81 2.68 9.24
N THR A 303 3.65 3.79 9.92
CA THR A 303 2.57 4.01 10.88
C THR A 303 1.68 5.15 10.41
N ILE A 304 0.56 5.33 11.07
CA ILE A 304 -0.31 6.49 10.87
C ILE A 304 0.43 7.83 11.06
N PHE A 305 1.51 7.85 11.84
CA PHE A 305 2.32 9.04 12.10
C PHE A 305 3.26 9.41 10.95
N ASP A 306 3.47 8.50 9.99
CA ASP A 306 4.27 8.74 8.79
C ASP A 306 3.43 9.32 7.64
N LEU A 307 2.09 9.31 7.76
CA LEU A 307 1.21 9.97 6.79
C LEU A 307 1.43 11.47 6.77
N LYS A 308 1.61 12.02 5.58
CA LYS A 308 1.76 13.47 5.37
C LYS A 308 0.41 14.16 5.48
N GLY A 309 0.30 15.12 6.39
CA GLY A 309 -0.93 15.87 6.58
C GLY A 309 -0.81 17.12 7.43
N PHE A 310 0.38 17.48 7.89
CA PHE A 310 0.64 18.73 8.61
C PHE A 310 1.25 19.74 7.65
N LYS A 311 0.54 20.84 7.38
CA LYS A 311 0.98 21.86 6.44
C LYS A 311 2.03 22.77 7.07
N HIS A 312 3.17 22.90 6.42
CA HIS A 312 4.18 23.90 6.76
C HIS A 312 3.78 25.25 6.14
N GLU A 313 3.81 26.33 6.92
CA GLU A 313 3.28 27.62 6.47
C GLU A 313 4.10 28.25 5.34
N GLU A 314 5.43 28.24 5.47
CA GLU A 314 6.33 28.96 4.55
C GLU A 314 6.41 28.32 3.16
N ASN A 315 6.62 27.00 3.08
CA ASN A 315 6.83 26.29 1.82
C ASN A 315 5.60 25.49 1.35
N LEU A 316 4.50 25.55 2.09
CA LEU A 316 3.23 24.83 1.83
C LEU A 316 3.38 23.30 1.74
N SER A 317 4.52 22.74 2.15
CA SER A 317 4.77 21.30 2.12
C SER A 317 3.94 20.57 3.18
N LEU A 318 3.56 19.33 2.87
CA LEU A 318 2.90 18.45 3.82
C LEU A 318 3.94 17.57 4.52
N LEU A 319 3.99 17.68 5.84
CA LEU A 319 4.85 16.91 6.72
C LEU A 319 4.09 15.77 7.40
N SER A 320 4.83 14.72 7.75
CA SER A 320 4.37 13.67 8.66
C SER A 320 4.23 14.23 10.08
N PHE A 321 3.58 13.48 10.98
CA PHE A 321 3.51 13.88 12.39
C PHE A 321 4.92 13.97 13.00
N ASN A 322 5.75 12.97 12.75
CA ASN A 322 7.12 12.90 13.29
C ASN A 322 7.99 14.06 12.78
N ASP A 323 7.87 14.40 11.49
CA ASP A 323 8.63 15.51 10.91
C ASP A 323 8.10 16.88 11.37
N ALA A 324 6.78 17.01 11.53
CA ALA A 324 6.19 18.24 12.07
C ALA A 324 6.61 18.50 13.53
N VAL A 325 6.79 17.45 14.34
CA VAL A 325 7.36 17.57 15.69
C VAL A 325 8.81 18.03 15.64
N LYS A 326 9.63 17.43 14.77
CA LYS A 326 11.04 17.85 14.59
C LYS A 326 11.17 19.30 14.11
N ALA A 327 10.28 19.72 13.20
CA ALA A 327 10.20 21.08 12.67
C ALA A 327 9.55 22.07 13.65
N LYS A 328 9.12 21.63 14.84
CA LYS A 328 8.44 22.44 15.87
C LYS A 328 7.10 23.06 15.41
N ILE A 329 6.51 22.55 14.34
CA ILE A 329 5.14 22.88 13.90
C ILE A 329 4.11 22.16 14.79
N VAL A 330 4.48 20.99 15.31
CA VAL A 330 3.67 20.25 16.28
C VAL A 330 4.43 20.18 17.59
N GLN A 331 3.78 20.59 18.69
CA GLN A 331 4.36 20.51 20.02
C GLN A 331 3.57 19.54 20.90
N ILE A 332 4.31 18.68 21.59
CA ILE A 332 3.78 17.80 22.62
C ILE A 332 3.85 18.55 23.96
N CYS A 333 2.69 18.95 24.47
CA CYS A 333 2.56 19.70 25.71
C CYS A 333 2.36 18.75 26.89
N LYS A 334 3.27 18.81 27.87
CA LYS A 334 3.19 18.08 29.15
C LYS A 334 3.01 19.08 30.26
N SER A 335 1.80 19.22 30.79
CA SER A 335 1.52 20.07 31.95
C SER A 335 1.16 19.24 33.17
N LYS A 336 1.46 19.74 34.37
CA LYS A 336 0.97 19.17 35.62
C LYS A 336 -0.53 19.48 35.86
N SER A 337 -1.05 20.53 35.23
CA SER A 337 -2.42 21.03 35.40
C SER A 337 -3.31 20.81 34.17
N GLU A 338 -2.76 20.82 32.95
CA GLU A 338 -3.49 20.46 31.72
C GLU A 338 -3.30 18.97 31.39
N LYS A 339 -4.32 18.35 30.79
CA LYS A 339 -4.18 17.02 30.19
C LYS A 339 -3.08 17.07 29.12
N GLU A 340 -2.17 16.09 29.13
CA GLU A 340 -1.15 15.92 28.08
C GLU A 340 -1.82 15.96 26.71
N SER A 341 -1.35 16.87 25.87
CA SER A 341 -2.00 17.21 24.60
C SER A 341 -0.98 17.54 23.53
N VAL A 342 -1.44 17.45 22.28
CA VAL A 342 -0.69 17.87 21.11
C VAL A 342 -1.31 19.16 20.59
N LYS A 343 -0.48 20.16 20.33
CA LYS A 343 -0.90 21.47 19.81
C LYS A 343 -0.14 21.79 18.51
N PHE A 344 -0.80 22.50 17.61
CA PHE A 344 -0.20 23.02 16.38
C PHE A 344 0.37 24.41 16.65
N VAL A 345 1.58 24.68 16.20
CA VAL A 345 2.30 25.95 16.41
C VAL A 345 2.18 26.78 15.14
N ARG A 346 1.69 28.00 15.29
CA ARG A 346 1.55 28.99 14.21
C ARG A 346 2.11 30.33 14.69
N GLY A 347 3.32 30.67 14.25
CA GLY A 347 4.07 31.81 14.80
C GLY A 347 4.21 31.70 16.32
N HIS A 348 3.63 32.64 17.07
CA HIS A 348 3.58 32.62 18.54
C HIS A 348 2.33 31.98 19.13
N GLN A 349 1.38 31.55 18.29
CA GLN A 349 0.11 30.97 18.72
C GLN A 349 0.17 29.44 18.79
N MET A 350 -0.41 28.89 19.85
CA MET A 350 -0.63 27.46 20.03
C MET A 350 -2.10 27.15 19.76
N LEU A 351 -2.38 26.49 18.65
CA LEU A 351 -3.72 26.06 18.26
C LEU A 351 -3.99 24.62 18.73
N SER A 352 -5.25 24.33 19.03
CA SER A 352 -5.68 22.93 19.16
C SER A 352 -5.56 22.23 17.80
N LEU A 353 -5.39 20.91 17.79
CA LEU A 353 -5.41 20.15 16.53
C LEU A 353 -6.76 20.27 15.81
N GLU A 354 -7.85 20.46 16.56
CA GLU A 354 -9.19 20.67 16.01
C GLU A 354 -9.26 21.98 15.22
N ASP A 355 -8.79 23.08 15.82
CA ASP A 355 -8.80 24.39 15.16
C ASP A 355 -7.85 24.41 13.96
N ALA A 356 -6.69 23.75 14.08
CA ALA A 356 -5.76 23.60 12.96
C ALA A 356 -6.39 22.81 11.81
N ALA A 357 -7.17 21.76 12.10
CA ALA A 357 -7.91 21.01 11.08
C ALA A 357 -9.02 21.84 10.43
N LYS A 358 -9.78 22.63 11.21
CA LYS A 358 -10.80 23.57 10.68
C LYS A 358 -10.18 24.61 9.75
N GLN A 359 -8.96 25.05 10.04
CA GLN A 359 -8.19 25.98 9.21
C GLN A 359 -7.45 25.30 8.04
N ARG A 360 -7.64 23.99 7.81
CA ARG A 360 -6.93 23.18 6.79
C ARG A 360 -5.40 23.21 6.92
N LEU A 361 -4.88 23.49 8.11
CA LEU A 361 -3.46 23.37 8.46
C LEU A 361 -3.09 21.91 8.76
N VAL A 362 -4.08 21.12 9.19
CA VAL A 362 -3.97 19.67 9.33
C VAL A 362 -5.03 19.03 8.43
N ASN A 363 -4.66 17.97 7.69
CA ASN A 363 -5.59 17.22 6.86
C ASN A 363 -6.77 16.72 7.75
N PRO A 364 -8.03 17.09 7.43
CA PRO A 364 -9.17 16.76 8.29
C PRO A 364 -9.40 15.25 8.49
N ARG A 365 -9.09 14.42 7.47
CA ARG A 365 -9.20 12.96 7.59
C ARG A 365 -8.14 12.42 8.54
N LEU A 366 -6.89 12.87 8.41
CA LEU A 366 -5.80 12.49 9.31
C LEU A 366 -6.10 12.93 10.75
N TYR A 367 -6.59 14.15 10.95
CA TYR A 367 -7.02 14.64 12.25
C TYR A 367 -8.06 13.71 12.91
N LYS A 368 -9.11 13.31 12.16
CA LYS A 368 -10.16 12.41 12.65
C LYS A 368 -9.57 11.08 13.11
N ILE A 369 -8.65 10.50 12.35
CA ILE A 369 -7.99 9.24 12.71
C ILE A 369 -7.14 9.42 13.98
N LEU A 370 -6.29 10.46 14.03
CA LEU A 370 -5.40 10.77 15.16
C LEU A 370 -6.13 11.10 16.48
N THR A 371 -7.41 11.47 16.39
CA THR A 371 -8.28 11.78 17.54
C THR A 371 -9.36 10.73 17.78
N THR A 372 -9.37 9.64 17.02
CA THR A 372 -10.28 8.52 17.24
C THR A 372 -9.95 7.83 18.57
N ARG A 373 -11.00 7.45 19.31
CA ARG A 373 -10.87 6.60 20.51
C ARG A 373 -10.65 5.16 20.07
N LEU A 374 -9.53 4.56 20.47
CA LEU A 374 -9.12 3.21 20.08
C LEU A 374 -9.20 2.21 21.24
N GLY A 375 -10.15 2.37 22.16
CA GLY A 375 -10.33 1.47 23.32
C GLY A 375 -9.15 1.36 24.31
N LEU A 376 -8.01 2.01 24.05
CA LEU A 376 -6.80 1.96 24.87
C LEU A 376 -7.03 2.69 26.19
N ARG A 377 -6.91 1.98 27.31
CA ARG A 377 -7.20 2.46 28.66
C ARG A 377 -5.95 2.41 29.54
N ILE A 378 -5.59 3.56 30.10
CA ILE A 378 -4.48 3.68 31.06
C ILE A 378 -4.92 4.48 32.27
N LYS A 379 -4.68 3.93 33.46
CA LYS A 379 -5.14 4.51 34.74
C LYS A 379 -6.63 4.86 34.72
N GLY A 380 -7.45 3.99 34.12
CA GLY A 380 -8.90 4.15 34.02
C GLY A 380 -9.39 5.17 32.98
N LYS A 381 -8.49 5.79 32.17
CA LYS A 381 -8.87 6.76 31.15
C LYS A 381 -8.64 6.21 29.74
N PHE A 382 -9.62 6.41 28.87
CA PHE A 382 -9.47 6.13 27.44
C PHE A 382 -8.57 7.18 26.79
N LEU A 383 -7.64 6.70 25.97
CA LEU A 383 -6.72 7.52 25.22
C LEU A 383 -7.08 7.49 23.73
N VAL A 384 -6.77 8.60 23.06
CA VAL A 384 -6.72 8.72 21.61
C VAL A 384 -5.25 8.67 21.19
N LEU A 385 -4.93 8.47 19.91
CA LEU A 385 -3.53 8.33 19.45
C LEU A 385 -2.64 9.49 19.91
N THR A 386 -3.11 10.73 19.71
CA THR A 386 -2.34 11.93 20.09
C THR A 386 -2.08 12.03 21.59
N SER A 387 -3.04 11.65 22.44
CA SER A 387 -2.84 11.65 23.89
C SER A 387 -1.99 10.47 24.36
N ALA A 388 -2.05 9.32 23.68
CA ALA A 388 -1.15 8.18 23.92
C ALA A 388 0.31 8.56 23.60
N VAL A 389 0.55 9.29 22.51
CA VAL A 389 1.89 9.82 22.20
C VAL A 389 2.31 10.87 23.23
N ALA A 390 1.43 11.81 23.58
CA ALA A 390 1.76 12.86 24.55
C ALA A 390 2.11 12.30 25.94
N SER A 391 1.41 11.25 26.36
CA SER A 391 1.67 10.51 27.61
C SER A 391 2.85 9.55 27.55
N SER A 392 3.54 9.46 26.40
CA SER A 392 4.66 8.54 26.15
C SER A 392 4.28 7.07 26.35
N VAL A 393 3.00 6.75 26.13
CA VAL A 393 2.42 5.41 26.11
C VAL A 393 2.58 4.77 24.74
N LEU A 394 2.61 5.58 23.69
CA LEU A 394 2.79 5.15 22.32
C LEU A 394 4.01 5.88 21.75
N ASP A 395 4.99 5.12 21.28
CA ASP A 395 6.11 5.69 20.53
C ASP A 395 5.69 5.83 19.06
N ALA A 396 5.47 7.08 18.62
CA ALA A 396 5.04 7.40 17.27
C ALA A 396 6.08 7.07 16.19
N SER A 397 7.36 6.94 16.55
CA SER A 397 8.43 6.63 15.62
C SER A 397 8.62 5.12 15.44
N LYS A 398 8.45 4.36 16.52
CA LYS A 398 8.61 2.90 16.52
C LYS A 398 7.30 2.15 16.28
N GLY A 399 6.15 2.79 16.48
CA GLY A 399 4.84 2.13 16.41
C GLY A 399 4.65 1.07 17.50
N VAL A 400 5.22 1.28 18.70
CA VAL A 400 5.11 0.34 19.82
C VAL A 400 4.49 1.00 21.05
N LEU A 401 3.79 0.22 21.85
CA LEU A 401 3.30 0.67 23.14
C LEU A 401 4.44 0.59 24.16
N VAL A 402 4.51 1.59 25.02
CA VAL A 402 5.49 1.75 26.08
C VAL A 402 4.76 1.79 27.41
N VAL A 403 4.98 0.78 28.23
CA VAL A 403 4.32 0.64 29.54
C VAL A 403 5.38 0.64 30.64
N GLY A 404 5.09 1.35 31.73
CA GLY A 404 5.95 1.39 32.92
C GLY A 404 6.24 2.81 33.42
N CYS A 405 6.93 2.90 34.55
CA CYS A 405 7.37 4.16 35.11
C CYS A 405 8.60 4.71 34.36
N ARG A 406 8.94 5.99 34.56
CA ARG A 406 10.10 6.64 33.89
C ARG A 406 11.42 5.86 34.05
N SER A 407 11.57 5.08 35.12
CA SER A 407 12.75 4.28 35.44
C SER A 407 12.73 2.84 34.89
N ASN A 408 11.59 2.30 34.44
CA ASN A 408 11.46 0.92 33.94
C ASN A 408 10.41 0.87 32.82
N ARG A 409 10.73 1.50 31.69
CA ARG A 409 9.89 1.48 30.49
C ARG A 409 10.12 0.17 29.74
N ARG A 410 9.03 -0.52 29.41
CA ARG A 410 9.04 -1.73 28.59
C ARG A 410 8.23 -1.48 27.33
N GLU A 411 8.81 -1.85 26.19
CA GLU A 411 8.09 -1.88 24.92
C GLU A 411 7.25 -3.15 24.87
N MET A 412 6.04 -3.05 24.32
CA MET A 412 5.14 -4.18 24.13
C MET A 412 4.37 -4.06 22.81
N SER A 413 4.02 -5.22 22.25
CA SER A 413 3.15 -5.26 21.08
C SER A 413 1.71 -4.90 21.46
N VAL A 414 0.90 -4.52 20.46
CA VAL A 414 -0.53 -4.25 20.66
C VAL A 414 -1.27 -5.52 21.13
N ARG A 415 -0.83 -6.69 20.68
CA ARG A 415 -1.39 -7.99 21.08
C ARG A 415 -1.14 -8.30 22.56
N ASP A 416 0.07 -8.04 23.02
CA ASP A 416 0.44 -8.20 24.43
C ASP A 416 -0.30 -7.19 25.30
N ALA A 417 -0.43 -5.95 24.84
CA ALA A 417 -1.19 -4.94 25.54
C ALA A 417 -2.67 -5.33 25.69
N TYR A 418 -3.29 -5.92 24.66
CA TYR A 418 -4.63 -6.49 24.75
C TYR A 418 -4.70 -7.63 25.79
N ALA A 419 -3.75 -8.57 25.75
CA ALA A 419 -3.66 -9.67 26.71
C ALA A 419 -3.52 -9.18 28.17
N ASN A 420 -2.85 -8.05 28.38
CA ASN A 420 -2.65 -7.43 29.69
C ASN A 420 -3.81 -6.49 30.11
N GLY A 421 -4.92 -6.45 29.36
CA GLY A 421 -6.12 -5.70 29.75
C GLY A 421 -6.05 -4.19 29.50
N PHE A 422 -5.13 -3.73 28.64
CA PHE A 422 -5.04 -2.30 28.27
C PHE A 422 -6.10 -1.87 27.26
N PHE A 423 -6.81 -2.80 26.62
CA PHE A 423 -7.87 -2.52 25.65
C PHE A 423 -9.20 -3.05 26.13
N GLU A 424 -10.31 -2.41 25.77
CA GLU A 424 -11.67 -2.84 26.13
C GLU A 424 -12.21 -3.97 25.25
N TYR A 425 -11.90 -3.98 23.96
CA TYR A 425 -12.30 -5.04 23.04
C TYR A 425 -11.14 -5.46 22.12
N ALA A 426 -11.19 -6.69 21.59
CA ALA A 426 -10.19 -7.17 20.63
C ALA A 426 -10.16 -6.31 19.35
N GLY A 427 -11.34 -5.89 18.87
CA GLY A 427 -11.48 -5.04 17.68
C GLY A 427 -10.68 -3.74 17.79
N ASP A 428 -10.76 -3.06 18.93
CA ASP A 428 -10.00 -1.82 19.18
C ASP A 428 -8.49 -2.02 19.08
N ALA A 429 -7.99 -3.12 19.62
CA ALA A 429 -6.58 -3.47 19.58
C ALA A 429 -6.14 -3.81 18.15
N LEU A 430 -6.96 -4.54 17.40
CA LEU A 430 -6.74 -4.84 15.98
C LEU A 430 -6.73 -3.58 15.11
N HIS A 431 -7.63 -2.62 15.36
CA HIS A 431 -7.63 -1.33 14.67
C HIS A 431 -6.37 -0.52 14.97
N LEU A 432 -5.90 -0.48 16.22
CA LEU A 432 -4.61 0.14 16.51
C LEU A 432 -3.47 -0.59 15.80
N ALA A 433 -3.46 -1.93 15.81
CA ALA A 433 -2.43 -2.70 15.12
C ALA A 433 -2.39 -2.37 13.61
N ALA A 434 -3.54 -2.16 12.97
CA ALA A 434 -3.63 -1.75 11.58
C ALA A 434 -3.13 -0.30 11.34
N LEU A 435 -3.36 0.60 12.30
CA LEU A 435 -2.85 1.98 12.25
C LEU A 435 -1.32 2.08 12.48
N LEU A 436 -0.71 1.04 13.03
CA LEU A 436 0.74 0.96 13.26
C LEU A 436 1.46 0.10 12.21
N ASP A 437 0.73 -0.44 11.22
CA ASP A 437 1.27 -1.21 10.10
C ASP A 437 0.58 -0.78 8.79
N VAL A 438 0.80 0.49 8.46
CA VAL A 438 0.18 1.19 7.34
C VAL A 438 0.91 0.85 6.05
N HIS A 439 0.12 0.55 5.02
CA HIS A 439 0.67 0.25 3.70
C HIS A 439 1.28 1.51 3.04
N PRO A 440 2.40 1.39 2.29
CA PRO A 440 3.08 2.56 1.74
C PRO A 440 2.26 3.38 0.73
N SER A 441 1.28 2.75 0.04
CA SER A 441 0.40 3.46 -0.90
C SER A 441 -0.43 4.58 -0.23
N LEU A 442 -0.60 4.53 1.09
CA LEU A 442 -1.30 5.57 1.86
C LEU A 442 -0.41 6.79 2.17
N LEU A 443 0.91 6.70 2.01
CA LEU A 443 1.86 7.78 2.30
C LEU A 443 1.92 8.84 1.21
N THR A 444 1.64 8.43 -0.03
CA THR A 444 1.49 9.38 -1.11
C THR A 444 0.22 10.17 -0.83
N PRO A 445 0.29 11.52 -0.70
CA PRO A 445 -0.94 12.29 -0.77
C PRO A 445 -1.62 11.86 -2.06
N ALA A 446 -2.86 11.39 -1.97
CA ALA A 446 -3.71 11.29 -3.15
C ALA A 446 -3.53 12.63 -3.85
N MET A 447 -2.97 12.61 -5.07
CA MET A 447 -2.87 13.83 -5.86
C MET A 447 -4.24 14.47 -5.77
N ASP A 448 -4.30 15.68 -5.24
CA ASP A 448 -5.53 16.38 -4.92
C ASP A 448 -6.50 16.21 -6.09
N ALA A 449 -7.59 15.46 -5.83
CA ALA A 449 -8.71 15.33 -6.75
C ALA A 449 -9.60 16.58 -6.61
#